data_AF-A0A9P7T8T7-F1
#
_entry.id   AF-A0A9P7T8T7-F1
#
_cell.length_a   1.000
_cell.length_b   1.000
_cell.length_c   1.000
_cell.angle_alpha   90.00
_cell.angle_beta   90.00
_cell.angle_gamma   90.00
#
_symmetry.space_group_name_H-M   'P 1'
#
loop_
_entity.id
_entity.type
_entity.pdbx_description
1 polymer ?
#
loop_
_entity_poly.entity_id
_entity_poly.type
_entity_poly.pdbx_seq_one_letter_code
_entity_poly.pdbx_strand_id
1 'polypeptide(L)' 'MAFTMHSHSGQFCPGHAVDKLEDIVQHAIEKGFKTMGLSEHMPRYEERDLYPEE' A
#
# COMPACT_ATOMS: atom_id res chain seq x y z
N MET A 1 -4.35 -12.72 17.03
CA MET A 1 -5.14 -11.85 16.12
C MET A 1 -4.15 -11.33 15.09
N ALA A 2 -4.36 -11.63 13.81
CA ALA A 2 -3.48 -11.10 12.76
C ALA A 2 -3.81 -9.61 12.55
N PHE A 3 -2.78 -8.77 12.53
CA PHE A 3 -2.91 -7.35 12.25
C PHE A 3 -1.66 -6.86 11.52
N THR A 4 -1.84 -5.83 10.70
CA THR A 4 -0.75 -5.04 10.12
C THR A 4 -1.18 -3.58 10.21
N MET A 5 -0.21 -2.68 10.41
CA MET A 5 -0.44 -1.23 10.45
C MET A 5 0.38 -0.49 9.39
N HIS A 6 1.06 -1.21 8.51
CA HIS A 6 1.90 -0.65 7.46
C HIS A 6 1.78 -1.53 6.21
N SER A 7 1.12 -1.02 5.18
CA SER A 7 0.85 -1.74 3.93
C SER A 7 0.59 -0.73 2.82
N HIS A 8 0.96 -1.10 1.59
CA HIS A 8 0.88 -0.24 0.41
C HIS A 8 0.18 -0.99 -0.72
N SER A 9 -0.48 -0.26 -1.61
CA SER A 9 -1.07 -0.82 -2.82
C SER A 9 -0.32 -0.34 -4.06
N GLY A 10 -0.27 -1.18 -5.10
CA GLY A 10 0.35 -0.81 -6.37
C GLY A 10 -0.38 0.33 -7.08
N GLN A 11 -1.65 0.56 -6.75
CA GLN A 11 -2.43 1.68 -7.30
C GLN A 11 -1.89 3.05 -6.85
N PHE A 12 -1.35 3.14 -5.63
CA PHE A 12 -0.86 4.40 -5.05
C PHE A 12 0.66 4.43 -4.81
N CYS A 13 1.32 3.27 -4.79
CA CYS A 13 2.77 3.12 -4.62
C CYS A 13 3.39 2.23 -5.71
N PRO A 14 3.25 2.56 -7.01
CA PRO A 14 3.63 1.67 -8.13
C PRO A 14 5.13 1.35 -8.21
N GLY A 15 5.99 2.17 -7.60
CA GLY A 15 7.44 1.94 -7.59
C GLY A 15 7.88 0.70 -6.81
N HIS A 16 7.08 0.22 -5.84
CA HIS A 16 7.44 -0.96 -5.04
C HIS A 16 6.26 -1.81 -4.56
N ALA A 17 5.02 -1.38 -4.74
CA ALA A 17 3.82 -2.17 -4.50
C ALA A 17 3.20 -2.61 -5.83
N VAL A 18 2.43 -3.71 -5.81
CA VAL A 18 2.00 -4.41 -7.04
C VAL A 18 0.48 -4.54 -7.13
N ASP A 19 -0.14 -5.14 -6.12
CA ASP A 19 -1.56 -5.50 -6.17
C ASP A 19 -2.48 -4.27 -6.02
N LYS A 20 -3.71 -4.38 -6.55
CA LYS A 20 -4.71 -3.32 -6.38
C LYS A 20 -5.14 -3.25 -4.93
N LEU A 21 -5.51 -2.04 -4.48
CA LEU A 21 -6.00 -1.81 -3.13
C LEU A 21 -7.17 -2.72 -2.77
N GLU A 22 -8.12 -2.90 -3.68
CA GLU A 22 -9.30 -3.76 -3.45
C GLU A 22 -8.90 -5.22 -3.21
N ASP A 23 -8.01 -5.77 -4.05
CA ASP A 23 -7.55 -7.16 -3.94
C ASP A 23 -6.86 -7.41 -2.59
N ILE A 24 -6.04 -6.46 -2.13
CA ILE A 24 -5.35 -6.52 -0.84
C ILE A 24 -6.36 -6.52 0.32
N VAL A 25 -7.38 -5.66 0.26
CA VAL A 25 -8.40 -5.56 1.32
C VAL A 25 -9.26 -6.83 1.38
N GLN A 26 -9.70 -7.35 0.23
CA GLN A 26 -10.47 -8.59 0.18
C GLN A 26 -9.65 -9.76 0.74
N HIS A 27 -8.38 -9.85 0.36
CA HIS A 27 -7.50 -10.88 0.89
C HIS A 27 -7.34 -10.80 2.42
N ALA A 28 -7.19 -9.59 2.97
CA ALA A 28 -7.12 -9.41 4.43
C ALA A 28 -8.40 -9.88 5.13
N ILE A 29 -9.58 -9.62 4.55
CA ILE A 29 -10.87 -10.10 5.06
C ILE A 29 -10.93 -11.63 5.04
N GLU A 30 -10.53 -12.27 3.92
CA GLU A 30 -10.48 -13.73 3.80
C GLU A 30 -9.56 -14.37 4.85
N LYS A 31 -8.44 -13.71 5.18
CA LYS A 31 -7.50 -14.13 6.23
C LYS A 31 -8.00 -13.86 7.65
N GLY A 32 -9.18 -13.26 7.81
CA GLY A 32 -9.79 -13.01 9.11
C GLY A 32 -9.22 -11.80 9.85
N PHE A 33 -8.57 -10.86 9.15
CA PHE A 33 -8.14 -9.60 9.76
C PHE A 33 -9.38 -8.81 10.20
N LYS A 34 -9.28 -8.18 11.37
CA LYS A 34 -10.32 -7.27 11.88
C LYS A 34 -9.92 -5.80 11.77
N THR A 35 -8.62 -5.54 11.66
CA THR A 35 -8.04 -4.21 11.52
C THR A 35 -6.80 -4.32 10.64
N MET A 36 -6.67 -3.40 9.70
CA MET A 36 -5.55 -3.27 8.78
C MET A 36 -5.24 -1.79 8.60
N GLY A 37 -3.97 -1.41 8.73
CA GLY A 37 -3.48 -0.08 8.38
C GLY A 37 -2.94 -0.06 6.96
N LEU A 38 -3.38 0.93 6.20
CA LEU A 38 -2.87 1.28 4.87
C LEU A 38 -2.09 2.59 5.01
N SER A 39 -0.88 2.64 4.45
CA SER A 39 0.10 3.69 4.72
C SER A 39 0.80 4.15 3.44
N GLU A 40 0.03 4.41 2.38
CA GLU A 40 0.55 4.83 1.08
C GLU A 40 1.51 6.02 1.19
N HIS A 41 2.49 6.09 0.30
CA HIS A 41 3.44 7.19 0.29
C HIS A 41 2.76 8.51 -0.10
N MET A 42 3.08 9.56 0.66
CA MET A 42 2.69 10.92 0.28
C MET A 42 3.42 11.31 -1.03
N PRO A 43 2.71 11.88 -2.02
CA PRO A 43 3.34 12.36 -3.24
C PRO A 43 4.45 13.37 -2.94
N ARG A 44 5.56 13.26 -3.65
CA ARG A 44 6.65 14.25 -3.62
C ARG A 44 6.47 15.17 -4.83
N TYR A 45 6.69 16.47 -4.63
CA TYR A 45 6.37 17.48 -5.65
C TYR A 45 7.57 17.92 -6.48
N GLU A 46 8.79 17.71 -5.98
CA GLU A 46 10.02 18.12 -6.64
C GLU A 46 10.70 16.90 -7.26
N GLU A 47 11.12 17.00 -8.52
CA GLU A 47 11.78 15.88 -9.24
C GLU A 47 13.03 15.36 -8.52
N ARG A 48 13.77 16.24 -7.84
CA ARG A 48 14.96 15.85 -7.07
C ARG A 48 14.66 14.92 -5.89
N ASP A 49 13.41 14.89 -5.45
CA ASP A 49 12.96 14.09 -4.32
C ASP A 49 12.33 12.76 -4.79
N LEU A 50 12.10 12.58 -6.10
CA LEU A 50 11.56 11.34 -6.67
C LEU A 50 12.65 10.26 -6.78
N TYR A 51 12.26 9.00 -6.56
CA TYR A 51 13.11 7.87 -6.94
C TYR A 51 13.05 7.64 -8.45
N PRO A 52 14.06 6.99 -9.07
CA PRO A 52 14.03 6.71 -10.51
C PRO A 52 12.80 5.95 -11.01
N GLU A 53 12.17 5.16 -10.15
CA GLU A 53 10.96 4.37 -10.40
C GLU A 53 9.63 5.11 -10.13
N GLU A 54 9.67 6.35 -9.63
CA GLU A 54 8.51 7.23 -9.39
C GLU A 54 8.44 8.34 -10.45
#